data_AF-A0A3D1PAF1-F1
#
_entry.id   AF-A0A3D1PAF1-F1
#
_cell.length_a   1.000
_cell.length_b   1.000
_cell.length_c   1.000
_cell.angle_alpha   90.00
_cell.angle_beta   90.00
_cell.angle_gamma   90.00
#
_symmetry.space_group_name_H-M   'P 1'
#
loop_
_entity.id
_entity.type
_entity.pdbx_description
1 polymer ?
#
loop_
_entity_poly.entity_id
_entity_poly.type
_entity_poly.pdbx_seq_one_letter_code
_entity_poly.pdbx_strand_id
1 'polypeptide(L)'
;MKVRGVWITNTDSEVLNSQQNIVEAMEFLAEMGFNVVFPVVWSKGFTVYPSQIMRDNFDVAIAPQYGDRDPLAEVINAAQRVDLKVIPWFEYGFASSYNLNGGMLLEKKPEWAARDRNGNLLKKNGFEWMNAL
;
A
#
# COMPACT_ATOMS: atom_id res chain seq x y z
N MET A 1 -22.47 13.82 7.57
CA MET A 1 -21.05 14.19 7.77
C MET A 1 -20.44 14.51 6.41
N LYS A 2 -19.71 15.63 6.26
CA LYS A 2 -18.94 15.92 5.04
C LYS A 2 -17.54 15.31 5.18
N VAL A 3 -17.10 14.53 4.20
CA VAL A 3 -15.75 13.93 4.20
C VAL A 3 -14.71 15.01 3.89
N ARG A 4 -13.66 15.07 4.70
CA ARG A 4 -12.44 15.86 4.52
C ARG A 4 -11.28 14.90 4.71
N GLY A 5 -10.87 14.31 3.60
CA GLY A 5 -9.96 13.18 3.59
C GLY A 5 -8.62 13.49 2.95
N VAL A 6 -7.58 12.75 3.37
CA VAL A 6 -6.22 12.86 2.82
C VAL A 6 -5.60 11.48 2.65
N TRP A 7 -4.83 11.29 1.58
CA TRP A 7 -4.05 10.07 1.37
C TRP A 7 -2.76 10.10 2.19
N ILE A 8 -2.40 8.96 2.77
CA ILE A 8 -1.10 8.75 3.41
C ILE A 8 -0.32 7.77 2.55
N THR A 9 0.63 8.29 1.77
CA THR A 9 1.46 7.50 0.86
C THR A 9 2.72 6.99 1.58
N ASN A 10 3.37 5.98 1.00
CA ASN A 10 4.73 5.55 1.35
C ASN A 10 5.75 5.89 0.26
N THR A 11 5.35 6.75 -0.68
CA THR A 11 6.22 7.30 -1.72
C THR A 11 6.30 8.79 -1.47
N ASP A 12 7.53 9.30 -1.38
CA ASP A 12 7.81 10.72 -1.07
C ASP A 12 7.11 11.21 0.21
N SER A 13 7.10 10.35 1.23
CA SER A 13 6.41 10.58 2.50
C SER A 13 7.13 9.83 3.62
N GLU A 14 7.33 10.51 4.75
CA GLU A 14 7.97 9.93 5.94
C GLU A 14 6.97 9.48 7.00
N VAL A 15 5.67 9.68 6.77
CA VAL A 15 4.62 9.45 7.78
C VAL A 15 4.68 8.03 8.32
N LEU A 16 4.84 7.02 7.46
CA LEU A 16 4.85 5.61 7.87
C LEU A 16 6.22 5.11 8.35
N ASN A 17 7.25 5.95 8.35
CA ASN A 17 8.63 5.53 8.67
C ASN A 17 8.82 5.22 10.16
N SER A 18 8.01 5.80 11.05
CA SER A 18 8.08 5.55 12.50
C SER A 18 6.69 5.68 13.14
N GLN A 19 6.50 5.04 14.31
CA GLN A 19 5.26 5.20 15.08
C GLN A 19 5.06 6.66 15.51
N GLN A 20 6.16 7.36 15.84
CA GLN A 20 6.13 8.76 16.23
C GLN A 20 5.64 9.65 15.07
N ASN A 21 6.15 9.44 13.86
CA ASN A 21 5.72 10.18 12.68
C ASN A 21 4.23 9.96 12.39
N ILE A 22 3.73 8.75 12.59
CA ILE A 22 2.30 8.42 12.44
C ILE A 22 1.46 9.22 13.45
N VAL A 23 1.86 9.22 14.72
CA VAL A 23 1.14 9.97 15.77
C VAL A 23 1.10 11.46 15.45
N GLU A 24 2.25 12.06 15.18
CA GLU A 24 2.37 13.49 14.84
C GLU A 24 1.52 13.85 13.61
N ALA A 25 1.54 12.99 12.57
CA ALA A 25 0.73 13.22 11.38
C ALA A 25 -0.77 13.15 11.67
N MET A 26 -1.25 12.19 12.47
CA MET A 26 -2.67 12.07 12.80
C MET A 26 -3.16 13.27 13.63
N GLU A 27 -2.36 13.69 14.62
CA GLU A 27 -2.64 14.88 15.44
C GLU A 27 -2.72 16.14 14.58
N PHE A 28 -1.71 16.36 13.73
CA PHE A 28 -1.68 17.48 12.79
C PHE A 28 -2.89 17.50 11.85
N LEU A 29 -3.24 16.35 11.26
CA LEU A 29 -4.37 16.27 10.32
C LEU A 29 -5.70 16.54 11.01
N ALA A 30 -5.89 16.05 12.24
CA ALA A 30 -7.08 16.34 13.02
C ALA A 30 -7.17 17.84 13.38
N GLU A 31 -6.06 18.47 13.79
CA GLU A 31 -5.98 19.91 14.07
C GLU A 31 -6.31 20.76 12.83
N MET A 32 -5.85 20.32 11.65
CA MET A 32 -6.18 20.95 10.36
C MET A 32 -7.60 20.64 9.87
N GLY A 33 -8.38 19.89 10.64
CA GLY A 33 -9.80 19.64 10.41
C GLY A 33 -10.12 18.44 9.50
N PHE A 34 -9.15 17.61 9.13
CA PHE A 34 -9.44 16.34 8.45
C PHE A 34 -10.24 15.41 9.35
N ASN A 35 -11.03 14.51 8.74
CA ASN A 35 -11.83 13.52 9.48
C ASN A 35 -11.72 12.09 8.91
N VAL A 36 -10.97 11.91 7.82
CA VAL A 36 -10.70 10.61 7.21
C VAL A 36 -9.25 10.58 6.70
N VAL A 37 -8.55 9.48 6.89
CA VAL A 37 -7.25 9.19 6.27
C VAL A 37 -7.35 7.94 5.41
N PHE A 38 -6.64 7.97 4.27
CA PHE A 38 -6.55 6.86 3.33
C PHE A 38 -5.11 6.33 3.27
N PRO A 39 -4.68 5.52 4.25
CA PRO A 39 -3.31 4.99 4.25
C PRO A 39 -3.12 3.95 3.16
N VAL A 40 -2.01 4.04 2.45
CA VAL A 40 -1.58 3.00 1.53
C VAL A 40 -1.35 1.70 2.32
N VAL A 41 -2.00 0.61 1.86
CA VAL A 41 -1.87 -0.73 2.45
C VAL A 41 -1.32 -1.75 1.47
N TRP A 42 -1.24 -1.39 0.19
CA TRP A 42 -0.66 -2.19 -0.88
C TRP A 42 0.04 -1.26 -1.86
N SER A 43 1.34 -1.47 -2.06
CA SER A 43 2.09 -0.78 -3.11
C SER A 43 3.33 -1.58 -3.51
N LYS A 44 3.79 -1.40 -4.76
CA LYS A 44 5.04 -1.98 -5.28
C LYS A 44 5.17 -3.51 -5.09
N GLY A 45 4.03 -4.22 -5.09
CA GLY A 45 3.97 -5.68 -4.95
C GLY A 45 4.00 -6.20 -3.50
N PHE A 46 3.84 -5.33 -2.51
CA PHE A 46 3.84 -5.71 -1.08
C PHE A 46 2.67 -5.08 -0.32
N THR A 47 2.26 -5.73 0.75
CA THR A 47 1.41 -5.12 1.78
C THR A 47 2.23 -4.20 2.69
N VAL A 48 1.58 -3.16 3.24
CA VAL A 48 2.14 -2.24 4.27
C VAL A 48 1.64 -2.64 5.68
N TYR A 49 1.22 -3.89 5.81
CA TYR A 49 0.81 -4.55 7.04
C TYR A 49 1.19 -6.03 6.97
N PRO A 50 1.38 -6.73 8.11
CA PRO A 50 1.64 -8.15 8.12
C PRO A 50 0.47 -8.94 7.54
N SER A 51 0.71 -9.64 6.44
CA SER A 51 -0.30 -10.40 5.69
C SER A 51 0.06 -11.88 5.64
N GLN A 52 -0.85 -12.72 6.13
CA GLN A 52 -0.72 -14.17 6.01
C GLN A 52 -0.78 -14.63 4.56
N ILE A 53 -1.61 -13.99 3.73
CA ILE A 53 -1.71 -14.30 2.29
C ILE A 53 -0.38 -14.04 1.59
N MET A 54 0.27 -12.91 1.89
CA MET A 54 1.59 -12.61 1.32
C MET A 54 2.63 -13.62 1.79
N ARG A 55 2.62 -13.96 3.08
CA ARG A 55 3.54 -14.96 3.66
C ARG A 55 3.41 -16.30 2.96
N ASP A 56 2.17 -16.80 2.81
CA ASP A 56 1.91 -18.14 2.26
C ASP A 56 2.19 -18.25 0.76
N ASN A 57 2.02 -17.16 0.00
CA ASN A 57 2.16 -17.19 -1.46
C ASN A 57 3.54 -16.72 -1.96
N PHE A 58 4.21 -15.87 -1.19
CA PHE A 58 5.40 -15.15 -1.64
C PHE A 58 6.57 -15.17 -0.63
N ASP A 59 6.44 -15.87 0.49
CA ASP A 59 7.47 -15.99 1.52
C ASP A 59 7.88 -14.64 2.17
N VAL A 60 7.01 -13.63 2.04
CA VAL A 60 7.17 -12.28 2.62
C VAL A 60 5.84 -11.84 3.24
N ALA A 61 5.82 -11.36 4.47
CA ALA A 61 4.57 -10.96 5.12
C ALA A 61 4.21 -9.48 4.93
N ILE A 62 5.20 -8.63 4.72
CA ILE A 62 5.06 -7.18 4.63
C ILE A 62 6.24 -6.63 3.82
N ALA A 63 6.09 -5.43 3.27
CA ALA A 63 7.20 -4.73 2.61
C ALA A 63 8.43 -4.65 3.55
N PRO A 64 9.65 -5.07 3.11
CA PRO A 64 10.80 -5.27 3.98
C PRO A 64 11.22 -4.07 4.82
N GLN A 65 10.97 -2.85 4.33
CA GLN A 65 11.34 -1.61 5.02
C GLN A 65 10.64 -1.41 6.38
N TYR A 66 9.55 -2.14 6.64
CA TYR A 66 8.82 -2.03 7.91
C TYR A 66 9.24 -3.08 8.94
N GLY A 67 10.05 -4.08 8.56
CA GLY A 67 10.48 -5.14 9.47
C GLY A 67 9.30 -5.82 10.18
N ASP A 68 9.35 -5.87 11.51
CA ASP A 68 8.33 -6.49 12.36
C ASP A 68 7.18 -5.53 12.75
N ARG A 69 7.17 -4.30 12.23
CA ARG A 69 6.11 -3.32 12.54
C ARG A 69 4.84 -3.60 11.76
N ASP A 70 3.74 -3.09 12.31
CA ASP A 70 2.44 -3.01 11.62
C ASP A 70 2.02 -1.53 11.47
N PRO A 71 2.48 -0.85 10.41
CA PRO A 71 2.13 0.56 10.16
C PRO A 71 0.62 0.80 10.07
N LEU A 72 -0.17 -0.16 9.56
CA LEU A 72 -1.62 0.00 9.48
C LEU A 72 -2.25 -0.01 10.88
N ALA A 73 -1.84 -0.94 11.75
CA ALA A 73 -2.30 -0.96 13.14
C ALA A 73 -1.88 0.31 13.89
N GLU A 74 -0.64 0.79 13.68
CA GLU A 74 -0.16 2.05 14.25
C GLU A 74 -1.00 3.25 13.80
N VAL A 75 -1.34 3.34 12.52
CA VAL A 75 -2.25 4.39 11.98
C VAL A 75 -3.63 4.29 12.62
N ILE A 76 -4.23 3.10 12.71
CA ILE A 76 -5.54 2.89 13.32
C ILE A 76 -5.53 3.38 14.77
N ASN A 77 -4.51 2.98 15.54
CA ASN A 77 -4.38 3.34 16.94
C ASN A 77 -4.20 4.85 17.15
N ALA A 78 -3.39 5.52 16.31
CA ALA A 78 -3.19 6.97 16.39
C ALA A 78 -4.45 7.73 15.94
N ALA A 79 -5.05 7.35 14.82
CA ALA A 79 -6.25 7.97 14.26
C ALA A 79 -7.45 7.89 15.22
N GLN A 80 -7.62 6.77 15.92
CA GLN A 80 -8.70 6.58 16.89
C GLN A 80 -8.63 7.59 18.05
N ARG A 81 -7.43 8.02 18.46
CA ARG A 81 -7.23 9.00 19.56
C ARG A 81 -7.71 10.40 19.19
N VAL A 82 -7.79 10.69 17.89
CA VAL A 82 -8.12 12.02 17.35
C VAL A 82 -9.38 12.00 16.45
N ASP A 83 -10.20 10.93 16.58
CA ASP A 83 -11.45 10.69 15.83
C ASP A 83 -11.31 10.78 14.29
N LEU A 84 -10.15 10.39 13.76
CA LEU A 84 -9.95 10.19 12.32
C LEU A 84 -10.46 8.79 11.91
N LYS A 85 -11.28 8.71 10.85
CA LYS A 85 -11.62 7.43 10.23
C LYS A 85 -10.47 6.95 9.35
N VAL A 86 -10.22 5.64 9.33
CA VAL A 86 -9.19 5.03 8.50
C VAL A 86 -9.85 4.19 7.41
N ILE A 87 -9.54 4.50 6.15
CA ILE A 87 -10.03 3.74 4.99
C ILE A 87 -8.82 3.25 4.17
N PRO A 88 -8.42 1.97 4.31
CA PRO A 88 -7.26 1.42 3.60
C PRO A 88 -7.31 1.62 2.09
N TRP A 89 -6.19 2.08 1.51
CA TRP A 89 -6.05 2.33 0.07
C TRP A 89 -5.06 1.34 -0.57
N PHE A 90 -5.52 0.64 -1.60
CA PHE A 90 -4.68 -0.19 -2.44
C PHE A 90 -4.14 0.64 -3.61
N GLU A 91 -2.85 0.99 -3.55
CA GLU A 91 -2.18 1.77 -4.58
C GLU A 91 -1.89 0.91 -5.81
N TYR A 92 -2.00 1.51 -7.00
CA TYR A 92 -1.77 0.89 -8.31
C TYR A 92 -2.65 -0.32 -8.68
N GLY A 93 -3.58 -0.75 -7.83
CA GLY A 93 -4.48 -1.87 -8.12
C GLY A 93 -3.72 -3.14 -8.50
N PHE A 94 -3.92 -3.60 -9.74
CA PHE A 94 -3.28 -4.81 -10.29
C PHE A 94 -1.91 -4.57 -10.92
N ALA A 95 -1.30 -3.38 -10.82
CA ALA A 95 0.08 -3.24 -11.25
C ALA A 95 0.99 -4.12 -10.39
N SER A 96 1.79 -4.97 -11.03
CA SER A 96 2.72 -5.87 -10.34
C SER A 96 4.04 -5.19 -10.02
N SER A 97 4.50 -4.31 -10.91
CA SER A 97 5.80 -3.63 -10.79
C SER A 97 5.92 -2.41 -11.71
N TYR A 98 7.01 -1.65 -11.54
CA TYR A 98 7.38 -0.53 -12.41
C TYR A 98 8.78 -0.76 -13.00
N ASN A 99 8.86 -1.07 -14.29
CA ASN A 99 10.10 -1.39 -15.00
C ASN A 99 10.93 -2.52 -14.38
N LEU A 100 10.27 -3.51 -13.75
CA LEU A 100 10.93 -4.68 -13.15
C LEU A 100 10.51 -5.99 -13.82
N ASN A 101 9.96 -5.94 -15.03
CA ASN A 101 9.55 -7.12 -15.78
C ASN A 101 8.59 -8.03 -14.99
N GLY A 102 7.63 -7.42 -14.28
CA GLY A 102 6.63 -8.14 -13.50
C GLY A 102 6.94 -8.26 -12.01
N GLY A 103 8.20 -8.05 -11.62
CA GLY A 103 8.64 -8.07 -10.23
C GLY A 103 8.40 -9.41 -9.52
N MET A 104 8.55 -9.39 -8.20
CA MET A 104 8.46 -10.60 -7.36
C MET A 104 7.13 -11.36 -7.54
N LEU A 105 6.02 -10.63 -7.75
CA LEU A 105 4.71 -11.24 -7.93
C LEU A 105 4.66 -12.13 -9.19
N LEU A 106 5.05 -11.60 -10.35
CA LEU A 106 4.98 -12.35 -11.62
C LEU A 106 6.17 -13.29 -11.84
N GLU A 107 7.26 -13.11 -11.10
CA GLU A 107 8.34 -14.11 -11.03
C GLU A 107 7.84 -15.39 -10.35
N LYS A 108 7.13 -15.26 -9.23
CA LYS A 108 6.58 -16.41 -8.48
C LYS A 108 5.30 -16.97 -9.11
N LYS A 109 4.47 -16.10 -9.71
CA LYS A 109 3.16 -16.42 -10.29
C LYS A 109 3.05 -15.91 -11.74
N PRO A 110 3.84 -16.47 -12.69
CA PRO A 110 3.84 -15.99 -14.08
C PRO A 110 2.49 -16.14 -14.79
N GLU A 111 1.63 -17.04 -14.31
CA GLU A 111 0.28 -17.25 -14.79
C GLU A 111 -0.68 -16.09 -14.45
N TRP A 112 -0.32 -15.22 -13.49
CA TRP A 112 -1.09 -14.02 -13.17
C TRP A 112 -0.78 -12.84 -14.10
N ALA A 113 0.18 -12.97 -15.02
CA ALA A 113 0.58 -11.87 -15.91
C ALA A 113 -0.56 -11.49 -16.87
N ALA A 114 -0.95 -10.21 -16.89
CA ALA A 114 -1.76 -9.69 -17.99
C ALA A 114 -0.90 -9.71 -19.26
N ARG A 115 -1.53 -10.04 -20.40
CA ARG A 115 -0.86 -10.11 -21.70
C ARG A 115 -1.42 -9.09 -22.67
N ASP A 116 -0.55 -8.48 -23.46
CA ASP A 116 -0.97 -7.64 -24.57
C ASP A 116 -1.48 -8.48 -25.76
N ARG A 117 -1.91 -7.81 -26.83
CA ARG A 117 -2.43 -8.48 -28.04
C ARG A 117 -1.43 -9.42 -28.74
N ASN A 118 -0.14 -9.29 -28.43
CA ASN A 118 0.94 -10.09 -29.01
C ASN A 118 1.42 -11.19 -28.04
N GLY A 119 0.79 -11.33 -26.87
CA GLY A 119 1.18 -12.30 -25.85
C GLY A 119 2.35 -11.85 -24.95
N ASN A 120 2.83 -10.61 -25.08
CA ASN A 120 3.88 -10.08 -24.21
C ASN A 120 3.30 -9.67 -22.86
N LEU A 121 4.15 -9.58 -21.83
CA LEU A 121 3.75 -8.99 -20.55
C LEU A 121 3.18 -7.59 -20.79
N LEU A 122 1.95 -7.37 -20.34
CA LEU A 122 1.27 -6.09 -20.52
C LEU A 122 2.02 -5.00 -19.76
N LYS A 123 2.54 -4.03 -20.51
CA LYS A 123 3.26 -2.88 -19.98
C LYS A 123 2.67 -1.58 -20.50
N LYS A 124 2.36 -0.65 -19.61
CA LYS A 124 1.83 0.68 -19.93
C LYS A 124 2.35 1.72 -18.94
N ASN A 125 2.88 2.83 -19.44
CA ASN A 125 3.47 3.91 -18.64
C ASN A 125 4.54 3.42 -17.64
N GLY A 126 5.35 2.45 -18.05
CA GLY A 126 6.37 1.83 -17.20
C GLY A 126 5.86 0.77 -16.24
N PHE A 127 4.55 0.70 -15.97
CA PHE A 127 3.95 -0.33 -15.12
C PHE A 127 3.71 -1.62 -15.88
N GLU A 128 4.07 -2.74 -15.25
CA GLU A 128 3.66 -4.08 -15.63
C GLU A 128 2.42 -4.51 -14.84
N TRP A 129 1.51 -5.26 -15.46
CA TRP A 129 0.16 -5.51 -14.92
C TRP A 129 -0.15 -7.00 -14.73
N MET A 130 -0.84 -7.31 -13.64
CA MET A 130 -1.49 -8.61 -13.43
C MET A 130 -2.85 -8.66 -14.14
N ASN A 131 -3.29 -9.86 -14.48
CA ASN A 131 -4.62 -10.15 -14.99
C ASN A 131 -5.64 -10.13 -13.83
N ALA A 132 -6.76 -9.45 -14.03
CA ALA A 132 -7.83 -9.31 -13.03
C ALA A 132 -8.98 -10.33 -13.22
N LEU A 133 -8.82 -11.28 -14.16
CA LEU A 133 -9.81 -12.29 -14.55
C LEU A 133 -9.30 -13.71 -14.30
#